data_AF-R7SIU6-F1
#
_entry.id   AF-R7SIU6-F1
#
_cell.length_a   1.000
_cell.length_b   1.000
_cell.length_c   1.000
_cell.angle_alpha   90.00
_cell.angle_beta   90.00
_cell.angle_gamma   90.00
#
_symmetry.space_group_name_H-M   'P 1'
#
loop_
_entity.id
_entity.type
_entity.pdbx_description
1 polymer ?
#
loop_
_entity_poly.entity_id
_entity_poly.type
_entity_poly.pdbx_seq_one_letter_code
_entity_poly.pdbx_strand_id
1 'polypeptide(L)'
;GDKLNILCVYAPTTEGVQERKDFFQKVKTFYETHRDVPKPQVMAGDFNNIEDAIDRLPVGEQPDSSIADLDGLKQDLNLMMVDGWRATYPETRDYTFYRTLNERAILSRLDRIYTTEELWTMSRDWRIMETGISTDHKMVSVQLATMNSPVVGPGRPIFPIFLLKEKKLKQKMKERGMRAIRDLQKLEAGEPRTETFNPQTILHAMKSDMMKDARKREKETVPKLLAKI
;
A
#
# COMPACT_ATOMS: atom_id res chain seq x y z
N GLY A 1 -14.94 -4.23 1.04
CA GLY A 1 -13.93 -3.39 1.70
C GLY A 1 -14.20 -1.96 1.36
N ASP A 2 -13.78 -1.03 2.21
CA ASP A 2 -13.97 0.40 1.98
C ASP A 2 -13.28 0.86 0.70
N LYS A 3 -13.93 1.76 -0.05
CA LYS A 3 -13.36 2.37 -1.27
C LYS A 3 -12.68 3.68 -0.90
N LEU A 4 -11.39 3.77 -1.18
CA LEU A 4 -10.58 4.97 -1.00
C LEU A 4 -10.29 5.59 -2.37
N ASN A 5 -10.61 6.88 -2.56
CA ASN A 5 -10.26 7.64 -3.75
C ASN A 5 -9.05 8.52 -3.42
N ILE A 6 -8.02 8.44 -4.26
CA ILE A 6 -6.74 9.13 -4.07
C ILE A 6 -6.50 10.04 -5.28
N LEU A 7 -6.19 11.30 -5.03
CA LEU A 7 -5.75 12.26 -6.02
C LEU A 7 -4.23 12.40 -5.95
N CYS A 8 -3.54 11.99 -7.01
CA CYS A 8 -2.10 12.19 -7.13
C CYS A 8 -1.81 13.54 -7.81
N VAL A 9 -0.91 14.33 -7.22
CA VAL A 9 -0.57 15.67 -7.70
C VAL A 9 0.90 15.73 -8.09
N TYR A 10 1.18 16.34 -9.24
CA TYR A 10 2.51 16.82 -9.61
C TYR A 10 2.33 18.24 -10.18
N ALA A 11 2.50 19.23 -9.31
CA ALA A 11 2.28 20.63 -9.68
C ALA A 11 3.48 21.18 -10.46
N PRO A 12 3.27 22.14 -11.38
CA PRO A 12 4.34 22.65 -12.23
C PRO A 12 5.38 23.51 -11.48
N THR A 13 6.61 23.48 -11.97
CA THR A 13 7.75 24.33 -11.51
C THR A 13 8.20 25.35 -12.54
N THR A 14 7.97 25.09 -13.83
CA THR A 14 8.77 25.64 -14.95
C THR A 14 8.44 27.08 -15.29
N GLU A 15 7.16 27.47 -15.32
CA GLU A 15 6.74 28.85 -15.62
C GLU A 15 6.40 29.67 -14.36
N GLY A 16 6.76 29.14 -13.18
CA GLY A 16 6.69 29.83 -11.91
C GLY A 16 5.30 29.81 -11.23
N VAL A 17 5.07 30.79 -10.37
CA VAL A 17 3.91 30.81 -9.44
C VAL A 17 2.57 30.82 -10.18
N GLN A 18 2.46 31.53 -11.30
CA GLN A 18 1.18 31.68 -12.01
C GLN A 18 0.70 30.35 -12.63
N GLU A 19 1.59 29.58 -13.24
CA GLU A 19 1.25 28.27 -13.82
C GLU A 19 0.74 27.30 -12.75
N ARG A 20 1.36 27.33 -11.57
CA ARG A 20 0.94 26.53 -10.42
C ARG A 20 -0.43 26.95 -9.88
N LYS A 21 -0.73 28.25 -9.85
CA LYS A 21 -2.07 28.76 -9.51
C LYS A 21 -3.12 28.23 -10.49
N ASP A 22 -2.86 28.41 -11.78
CA ASP A 22 -3.75 27.96 -12.84
C ASP A 22 -3.97 26.43 -12.79
N PHE A 23 -2.93 25.68 -12.43
CA PHE A 23 -3.02 24.23 -12.21
C PHE A 23 -4.01 23.89 -11.08
N PHE A 24 -3.85 24.47 -9.88
CA PHE A 24 -4.76 24.20 -8.76
C PHE A 24 -6.21 24.63 -9.07
N GLN A 25 -6.38 25.77 -9.73
CA GLN A 25 -7.70 26.24 -10.20
C GLN A 25 -8.34 25.27 -11.20
N LYS A 26 -7.58 24.73 -12.16
CA LYS A 26 -8.09 23.73 -13.12
C LYS A 26 -8.53 22.46 -12.43
N VAL A 27 -7.78 21.96 -11.44
CA VAL A 27 -8.17 20.77 -10.66
C VAL A 27 -9.46 21.05 -9.88
N LYS A 28 -9.57 22.23 -9.26
CA LYS A 28 -10.79 22.68 -8.58
C LYS A 28 -11.99 22.70 -9.54
N THR A 29 -11.86 23.40 -10.67
CA THR A 29 -12.92 23.48 -11.70
C THR A 29 -13.30 22.11 -12.24
N PHE A 30 -12.36 21.17 -12.36
CA PHE A 30 -12.66 19.81 -12.77
C PHE A 30 -13.67 19.14 -11.81
N TYR A 31 -13.42 19.19 -10.50
CA TYR A 31 -14.33 18.61 -9.50
C TYR A 31 -15.65 19.39 -9.34
N GLU A 32 -15.66 20.70 -9.58
CA GLU A 32 -16.89 21.50 -9.61
C GLU A 32 -17.81 21.12 -10.78
N THR A 33 -17.22 20.83 -11.94
CA THR A 33 -17.94 20.53 -13.20
C THR A 33 -18.27 19.05 -13.38
N HIS A 34 -17.53 18.14 -12.75
CA HIS A 34 -17.72 16.69 -12.83
C HIS A 34 -18.21 16.12 -11.48
N ARG A 35 -19.46 16.43 -11.12
CA ARG A 35 -20.05 16.06 -9.81
C ARG A 35 -20.21 14.56 -9.59
N ASP A 36 -20.13 13.77 -10.65
CA ASP A 36 -20.14 12.31 -10.64
C ASP A 36 -18.79 11.70 -10.26
N VAL A 37 -17.70 12.46 -10.37
CA VAL A 37 -16.38 12.03 -9.92
C VAL A 37 -16.32 12.14 -8.39
N PRO A 38 -16.02 11.04 -7.67
CA PRO A 38 -15.95 11.08 -6.22
C PRO A 38 -14.78 11.96 -5.77
N LYS A 39 -15.04 12.85 -4.80
CA LYS A 39 -13.99 13.63 -4.15
C LYS A 39 -12.97 12.69 -3.50
N PRO A 40 -11.67 13.02 -3.58
CA PRO A 40 -10.63 12.21 -2.97
C PRO A 40 -10.70 12.33 -1.45
N GLN A 41 -10.36 11.25 -0.75
CA GLN A 41 -10.10 11.31 0.68
C GLN A 41 -8.61 11.50 1.01
N VAL A 42 -7.75 11.31 0.01
CA VAL A 42 -6.31 11.55 0.08
C VAL A 42 -5.89 12.35 -1.16
N MET A 43 -5.15 13.44 -0.95
CA MET A 43 -4.45 14.14 -2.02
C MET A 43 -2.96 14.13 -1.71
N ALA A 44 -2.14 13.56 -2.59
CA ALA A 44 -0.73 13.32 -2.31
C ALA A 44 0.16 13.58 -3.52
N GLY A 45 1.37 14.06 -3.27
CA GLY A 45 2.40 14.22 -4.29
C GLY A 45 3.26 15.46 -4.07
N ASP A 46 3.87 15.94 -5.14
CA ASP A 46 4.74 17.11 -5.14
C ASP A 46 3.95 18.35 -5.59
N PHE A 47 3.80 19.30 -4.67
CA PHE A 47 3.02 20.52 -4.87
C PHE A 47 3.87 21.68 -5.36
N ASN A 48 5.21 21.53 -5.38
CA ASN A 48 6.15 22.54 -5.86
C ASN A 48 5.96 23.95 -5.26
N ASN A 49 5.34 24.04 -4.09
CA ASN A 49 5.22 25.24 -3.28
C ASN A 49 5.69 24.95 -1.85
N ILE A 50 5.90 26.00 -1.07
CA ILE A 50 6.21 25.94 0.36
C ILE A 50 5.02 26.54 1.09
N GLU A 51 4.45 25.85 2.07
CA GLU A 51 3.29 26.37 2.83
C GLU A 51 3.68 27.20 4.05
N ASP A 52 4.79 26.88 4.72
CA ASP A 52 5.26 27.57 5.92
C ASP A 52 6.77 27.87 5.86
N ALA A 53 7.22 28.92 6.54
CA ALA A 53 8.64 29.27 6.64
C ALA A 53 9.50 28.14 7.26
N ILE A 54 8.94 27.30 8.14
CA ILE A 54 9.65 26.15 8.72
C ILE A 54 9.98 25.06 7.68
N ASP A 55 9.24 25.04 6.56
CA ASP A 55 9.35 24.07 5.48
C ASP A 55 10.49 24.37 4.51
N ARG A 56 11.34 25.36 4.80
CA ARG A 56 12.47 25.73 3.94
C ARG A 56 13.75 26.05 4.73
N LEU A 57 14.91 25.68 4.17
CA LEU A 57 16.22 26.22 4.55
C LEU A 57 16.98 26.73 3.31
N PRO A 58 17.66 27.89 3.41
CA PRO A 58 17.60 28.85 4.51
C PRO A 58 16.20 29.48 4.64
N VAL A 59 15.81 29.81 5.88
CA VAL A 59 14.55 30.52 6.17
C VAL A 59 14.66 31.92 5.55
N GLY A 60 13.81 32.25 4.58
CA GLY A 60 13.91 33.57 3.94
C GLY A 60 12.88 33.86 2.85
N GLU A 61 12.47 32.86 2.08
CA GLU A 61 11.37 33.04 1.14
C GLU A 61 10.04 32.79 1.85
N GLN A 62 9.18 33.81 1.81
CA GLN A 62 7.81 33.69 2.30
C GLN A 62 7.04 32.72 1.38
N PRO A 63 6.06 32.00 1.95
CA PRO A 63 5.14 31.19 1.16
C PRO A 63 4.51 32.02 0.02
N ASP A 64 4.49 31.49 -1.20
CA ASP A 64 4.06 32.26 -2.38
C ASP A 64 2.54 32.27 -2.58
N SER A 65 2.05 33.13 -3.48
CA SER A 65 0.61 33.32 -3.69
C SER A 65 -0.17 32.11 -4.23
N SER A 66 0.50 31.02 -4.65
CA SER A 66 -0.17 29.78 -5.08
C SER A 66 -0.83 29.00 -3.94
N ILE A 67 -0.47 29.31 -2.69
CA ILE A 67 -1.06 28.67 -1.51
C ILE A 67 -2.54 28.98 -1.39
N ALA A 68 -2.96 30.19 -1.73
CA ALA A 68 -4.38 30.56 -1.67
C ALA A 68 -5.23 29.68 -2.61
N ASP A 69 -4.71 29.34 -3.79
CA ASP A 69 -5.39 28.46 -4.75
C ASP A 69 -5.35 26.99 -4.30
N LEU A 70 -4.24 26.55 -3.69
CA LEU A 70 -4.15 25.23 -3.07
C LEU A 70 -5.11 25.10 -1.87
N ASP A 71 -5.22 26.13 -1.04
CA ASP A 71 -6.14 26.22 0.09
C ASP A 71 -7.59 26.15 -0.37
N GLY A 72 -7.94 26.89 -1.41
CA GLY A 72 -9.25 26.81 -2.04
C GLY A 72 -9.55 25.40 -2.57
N LEU A 73 -8.58 24.74 -3.19
CA LEU A 73 -8.71 23.36 -3.65
C LEU A 73 -8.91 22.39 -2.47
N LYS A 74 -8.09 22.48 -1.41
CA LYS A 74 -8.22 21.64 -0.20
C LYS A 74 -9.61 21.78 0.42
N GLN A 75 -10.10 23.01 0.55
CA GLN A 75 -11.42 23.31 1.09
C GLN A 75 -12.54 22.70 0.24
N ASP A 76 -12.49 22.86 -1.08
CA ASP A 76 -13.52 22.34 -1.98
C ASP A 76 -13.52 20.81 -2.04
N LEU A 77 -12.37 20.18 -1.86
CA LEU A 77 -12.24 18.73 -1.77
C LEU A 77 -12.55 18.16 -0.36
N ASN A 78 -12.86 19.02 0.62
CA ASN A 78 -13.09 18.65 2.03
C ASN A 78 -11.88 17.95 2.66
N LEU A 79 -10.67 18.42 2.33
CA LEU A 79 -9.42 17.97 2.91
C LEU A 79 -9.01 18.90 4.05
N MET A 80 -8.14 18.41 4.94
CA MET A 80 -7.52 19.23 5.97
C MET A 80 -6.68 20.36 5.34
N MET A 81 -6.67 21.52 6.00
CA MET A 81 -5.85 22.66 5.57
C MET A 81 -4.36 22.43 5.81
N VAL A 82 -4.02 21.64 6.84
CA VAL A 82 -2.67 21.22 7.17
C VAL A 82 -2.50 19.76 6.74
N ASP A 83 -1.40 19.42 6.09
CA ASP A 83 -1.09 18.03 5.75
C ASP A 83 -0.87 17.17 7.02
N GLY A 84 -1.06 15.86 6.89
CA GLY A 84 -1.05 15.01 8.07
C GLY A 84 0.32 14.83 8.73
N TRP A 85 1.44 15.05 8.01
CA TRP A 85 2.77 15.01 8.62
C TRP A 85 2.99 16.22 9.51
N ARG A 86 2.66 17.43 9.01
CA ARG A 86 2.76 18.68 9.80
C ARG A 86 1.77 18.68 10.97
N ALA A 87 0.57 18.13 10.79
CA ALA A 87 -0.38 17.95 11.89
C ALA A 87 0.15 16.99 12.98
N THR A 88 0.95 15.99 12.60
CA THR A 88 1.55 15.02 13.52
C THR A 88 2.81 15.59 14.21
N TYR A 89 3.61 16.39 13.48
CA TYR A 89 4.88 16.94 13.97
C TYR A 89 4.97 18.46 13.77
N PRO A 90 4.20 19.27 14.54
CA PRO A 90 4.01 20.69 14.26
C PRO A 90 5.31 21.51 14.22
N GLU A 91 6.25 21.22 15.12
CA GLU A 91 7.49 21.98 15.28
C GLU A 91 8.72 21.29 14.65
N THR A 92 8.54 20.10 14.06
CA THR A 92 9.67 19.34 13.52
C THR A 92 10.10 19.89 12.17
N ARG A 93 11.41 19.99 11.96
CA ARG A 93 12.01 20.35 10.67
C ARG A 93 12.46 19.08 9.96
N ASP A 94 11.84 18.81 8.83
CA ASP A 94 12.29 17.80 7.89
C ASP A 94 11.86 18.21 6.48
N TYR A 95 12.59 17.76 5.48
CA TYR A 95 12.53 18.27 4.12
C TYR A 95 12.41 17.12 3.14
N THR A 96 11.66 17.35 2.08
CA THR A 96 11.44 16.34 1.05
C THR A 96 12.25 16.59 -0.20
N PHE A 97 12.80 17.79 -0.40
CA PHE A 97 13.57 18.14 -1.57
C PHE A 97 14.92 18.76 -1.20
N TYR A 98 15.98 18.34 -1.90
CA TYR A 98 17.37 18.70 -1.61
C TYR A 98 18.06 19.21 -2.88
N ARG A 99 18.55 20.44 -2.86
CA ARG A 99 19.36 21.01 -3.95
C ARG A 99 20.58 21.73 -3.40
N THR A 100 21.69 21.67 -4.14
CA THR A 100 22.84 22.54 -3.90
C THR A 100 22.86 23.68 -4.92
N LEU A 101 22.93 24.92 -4.45
CA LEU A 101 23.08 26.12 -5.29
C LEU A 101 24.20 26.98 -4.72
N ASN A 102 25.21 27.32 -5.53
CA ASN A 102 26.35 28.14 -5.11
C ASN A 102 26.99 27.64 -3.80
N GLU A 103 27.24 26.33 -3.71
CA GLU A 103 27.80 25.65 -2.52
C GLU A 103 26.95 25.72 -1.25
N ARG A 104 25.69 26.19 -1.35
CA ARG A 104 24.73 26.21 -0.24
C ARG A 104 23.65 25.16 -0.46
N ALA A 105 23.35 24.42 0.61
CA ALA A 105 22.21 23.50 0.62
C ALA A 105 20.91 24.32 0.72
N ILE A 106 20.01 24.07 -0.22
CA ILE A 106 18.63 24.54 -0.22
C ILE A 106 17.75 23.33 -0.01
N LEU A 107 16.95 23.36 1.06
CA LEU A 107 16.08 22.28 1.48
C LEU A 107 14.65 22.79 1.51
N SER A 108 13.71 22.02 0.98
CA SER A 108 12.29 22.39 0.95
C SER A 108 11.42 21.18 1.26
N ARG A 109 10.27 21.39 1.90
CA ARG A 109 9.21 20.38 2.04
C ARG A 109 8.14 20.65 0.99
N LEU A 110 8.26 19.99 -0.15
CA LEU A 110 7.39 20.17 -1.33
C LEU A 110 6.37 19.04 -1.49
N ASP A 111 6.72 17.86 -1.00
CA ASP A 111 5.92 16.65 -1.09
C ASP A 111 5.04 16.52 0.16
N ARG A 112 3.73 16.35 -0.04
CA ARG A 112 2.75 16.31 1.07
C ARG A 112 1.65 15.30 0.82
N ILE A 113 0.97 14.91 1.90
CA ILE A 113 -0.22 14.07 1.87
C ILE A 113 -1.29 14.75 2.72
N TYR A 114 -2.32 15.28 2.06
CA TYR A 114 -3.54 15.78 2.70
C TYR A 114 -4.56 14.66 2.77
N THR A 115 -5.31 14.64 3.86
CA THR A 115 -6.39 13.68 4.09
C THR A 115 -7.64 14.42 4.54
N THR A 116 -8.79 13.75 4.52
CA THR A 116 -9.93 14.20 5.32
C THR A 116 -9.58 14.09 6.82
N GLU A 117 -10.28 14.85 7.66
CA GLU A 117 -10.11 14.77 9.12
C GLU A 117 -10.41 13.36 9.64
N GLU A 118 -11.51 12.74 9.18
CA GLU A 118 -11.87 11.37 9.54
C GLU A 118 -10.72 10.39 9.25
N LEU A 119 -10.16 10.44 8.03
CA LEU A 119 -9.07 9.54 7.64
C LEU A 119 -7.78 9.82 8.40
N TRP A 120 -7.50 11.09 8.73
CA TRP A 120 -6.36 11.45 9.57
C TRP A 120 -6.44 10.83 10.96
N THR A 121 -7.61 10.83 11.61
CA THR A 121 -7.77 10.19 12.94
C THR A 121 -7.49 8.69 12.94
N MET A 122 -7.62 8.04 11.79
CA MET A 122 -7.34 6.61 11.57
C MET A 122 -5.97 6.35 10.93
N SER A 123 -5.17 7.41 10.76
CA SER A 123 -3.84 7.35 10.19
C SER A 123 -2.79 7.21 11.27
N ARG A 124 -1.66 6.60 10.93
CA ARG A 124 -0.50 6.51 11.81
C ARG A 124 0.78 6.44 11.00
N ASP A 125 1.90 6.55 11.71
CA ASP A 125 3.22 6.30 11.16
C ASP A 125 3.55 7.21 9.97
N TRP A 126 3.28 8.50 10.15
CA TRP A 126 3.66 9.57 9.22
C TRP A 126 5.18 9.69 9.16
N ARG A 127 5.77 9.56 7.97
CA ARG A 127 7.23 9.60 7.80
C ARG A 127 7.64 10.37 6.55
N ILE A 128 8.79 11.02 6.64
CA ILE A 128 9.62 11.42 5.52
C ILE A 128 10.81 10.46 5.52
N MET A 129 11.11 9.83 4.38
CA MET A 129 12.14 8.80 4.31
C MET A 129 12.90 8.79 3.00
N GLU A 130 14.17 8.37 3.06
CA GLU A 130 14.97 8.17 1.86
C GLU A 130 14.32 7.16 0.92
N THR A 131 14.45 7.40 -0.38
CA THR A 131 13.95 6.48 -1.39
C THR A 131 15.04 5.48 -1.79
N GLY A 132 14.64 4.31 -2.30
CA GLY A 132 15.57 3.33 -2.86
C GLY A 132 16.06 3.66 -4.27
N ILE A 133 15.75 4.85 -4.78
CA ILE A 133 16.08 5.29 -6.14
C ILE A 133 16.88 6.60 -6.08
N SER A 134 17.67 6.87 -7.11
CA SER A 134 18.45 8.11 -7.19
C SER A 134 17.53 9.27 -7.57
N THR A 135 17.21 10.11 -6.60
CA THR A 135 16.40 11.33 -6.75
C THR A 135 16.82 12.36 -5.69
N ASP A 136 16.55 13.62 -5.97
CA ASP A 136 16.63 14.75 -5.06
C ASP A 136 15.41 14.86 -4.11
N HIS A 137 14.44 13.96 -4.22
CA HIS A 137 13.27 13.88 -3.34
C HIS A 137 13.33 12.75 -2.31
N LYS A 138 12.74 12.97 -1.13
CA LYS A 138 12.38 11.96 -0.13
C LYS A 138 10.92 11.59 -0.26
N MET A 139 10.60 10.34 0.10
CA MET A 139 9.23 9.86 0.10
C MET A 139 8.51 10.30 1.37
N VAL A 140 7.32 10.87 1.21
CA VAL A 140 6.31 10.99 2.29
C VAL A 140 5.47 9.73 2.33
N SER A 141 5.21 9.21 3.53
CA SER A 141 4.42 7.99 3.72
C SER A 141 3.54 8.06 4.96
N VAL A 142 2.44 7.31 4.92
CA VAL A 142 1.47 7.16 6.01
C VAL A 142 0.85 5.76 5.96
N GLN A 143 0.52 5.20 7.12
CA GLN A 143 -0.35 4.02 7.21
C GLN A 143 -1.79 4.45 7.47
N LEU A 144 -2.71 4.05 6.60
CA LEU A 144 -4.13 4.31 6.74
C LEU A 144 -4.86 3.03 7.18
N ALA A 145 -5.64 3.12 8.26
CA ALA A 145 -6.59 2.07 8.62
C ALA A 145 -7.98 2.42 8.05
N THR A 146 -8.74 1.42 7.63
CA THR A 146 -10.16 1.60 7.25
C THR A 146 -11.03 0.79 8.19
N MET A 147 -12.12 1.38 8.67
CA MET A 147 -12.97 0.82 9.74
C MET A 147 -13.57 -0.54 9.37
N ASN A 148 -13.84 -0.80 8.09
CA ASN A 148 -14.43 -2.06 7.63
C ASN A 148 -13.39 -3.01 6.99
N SER A 149 -12.12 -2.90 7.39
CA SER A 149 -11.02 -3.75 6.92
C SER A 149 -10.22 -4.29 8.11
N PRO A 150 -9.79 -5.57 8.09
CA PRO A 150 -9.35 -6.29 6.90
C PRO A 150 -10.45 -7.17 6.28
N VAL A 151 -10.37 -7.35 4.94
CA VAL A 151 -10.83 -8.61 4.34
C VAL A 151 -9.99 -9.71 4.97
N VAL A 152 -10.56 -10.42 5.94
CA VAL A 152 -9.93 -11.60 6.53
C VAL A 152 -9.88 -12.66 5.43
N GLY A 153 -8.73 -12.77 4.75
CA GLY A 153 -8.42 -13.93 3.94
C GLY A 153 -8.50 -15.21 4.79
N PRO A 154 -8.54 -16.40 4.19
CA PRO A 154 -8.74 -17.66 4.92
C PRO A 154 -7.61 -18.03 5.92
N GLY A 155 -6.67 -17.11 6.20
CA GLY A 155 -5.47 -17.33 6.97
C GLY A 155 -4.44 -18.19 6.23
N ARG A 156 -3.24 -18.31 6.81
CA ARG A 156 -2.24 -19.27 6.35
C ARG A 156 -2.74 -20.68 6.70
N PRO A 157 -2.85 -21.62 5.73
CA PRO A 157 -3.20 -22.99 6.04
C PRO A 157 -2.17 -23.59 7.01
N ILE A 158 -2.62 -24.02 8.17
CA ILE A 158 -1.83 -24.78 9.14
C ILE A 158 -2.19 -26.27 9.06
N PHE A 159 -1.21 -27.14 9.32
CA PHE A 159 -1.44 -28.58 9.42
C PHE A 159 -1.48 -28.97 10.90
N PRO A 160 -2.64 -29.40 11.46
CA PRO A 160 -2.73 -29.79 12.86
C PRO A 160 -1.84 -30.98 13.19
N ILE A 161 -0.97 -30.83 14.20
CA ILE A 161 0.02 -31.85 14.59
C ILE A 161 -0.64 -33.19 14.97
N PHE A 162 -1.82 -33.17 15.58
CA PHE A 162 -2.51 -34.41 15.98
C PHE A 162 -2.90 -35.30 14.78
N LEU A 163 -3.13 -34.71 13.59
CA LEU A 163 -3.44 -35.46 12.38
C LEU A 163 -2.25 -36.29 11.89
N LEU A 164 -1.02 -35.97 12.31
CA LEU A 164 0.16 -36.78 12.03
C LEU A 164 0.08 -38.19 12.65
N LYS A 165 -0.84 -38.46 13.57
CA LYS A 165 -1.05 -39.80 14.16
C LYS A 165 -2.26 -40.52 13.56
N GLU A 166 -3.03 -39.87 12.69
CA GLU A 166 -4.28 -40.42 12.16
C GLU A 166 -4.01 -41.44 11.03
N LYS A 167 -4.40 -42.70 11.26
CA LYS A 167 -4.04 -43.83 10.39
C LYS A 167 -4.60 -43.69 8.97
N LYS A 168 -5.85 -43.24 8.81
CA LYS A 168 -6.48 -43.13 7.49
C LYS A 168 -5.83 -42.05 6.64
N LEU A 169 -5.49 -40.90 7.25
CA LEU A 169 -4.80 -39.81 6.59
C LEU A 169 -3.38 -40.22 6.16
N LYS A 170 -2.63 -40.89 7.05
CA LYS A 170 -1.29 -41.42 6.69
C LYS A 170 -1.34 -42.31 5.45
N GLN A 171 -2.32 -43.23 5.40
CA GLN A 171 -2.47 -44.15 4.29
C GLN A 171 -2.72 -43.39 2.98
N LYS A 172 -3.66 -42.42 2.98
CA LYS A 172 -3.94 -41.58 1.81
C LYS A 172 -2.74 -40.74 1.38
N MET A 173 -2.04 -40.12 2.33
CA MET A 173 -0.84 -39.33 2.03
C MET A 173 0.25 -40.20 1.40
N LYS A 174 0.45 -41.41 1.92
CA LYS A 174 1.39 -42.38 1.33
C LYS A 174 0.99 -42.72 -0.11
N GLU A 175 -0.28 -43.01 -0.36
CA GLU A 175 -0.79 -43.29 -1.72
C GLU A 175 -0.58 -42.11 -2.69
N ARG A 176 -0.82 -40.87 -2.22
CA ARG A 176 -0.57 -39.66 -3.01
C ARG A 176 0.92 -39.47 -3.31
N GLY A 177 1.78 -39.71 -2.33
CA GLY A 177 3.24 -39.70 -2.52
C GLY A 177 3.70 -40.74 -3.53
N MET A 178 3.21 -41.98 -3.43
CA MET A 178 3.53 -43.06 -4.37
C MET A 178 3.02 -42.78 -5.79
N ARG A 179 1.89 -42.06 -5.94
CA ARG A 179 1.44 -41.59 -7.26
C ARG A 179 2.41 -40.54 -7.81
N ALA A 180 2.78 -39.54 -7.03
CA ALA A 180 3.73 -38.51 -7.46
C ALA A 180 5.09 -39.09 -7.87
N ILE A 181 5.61 -40.09 -7.13
CA ILE A 181 6.83 -40.81 -7.49
C ILE A 181 6.68 -41.50 -8.85
N ARG A 182 5.57 -42.20 -9.08
CA ARG A 182 5.31 -42.85 -10.38
C ARG A 182 5.22 -41.85 -11.53
N ASP A 183 4.60 -40.69 -11.30
CA ASP A 183 4.51 -39.65 -12.32
C ASP A 183 5.86 -39.00 -12.61
N LEU A 184 6.75 -38.88 -11.61
CA LEU A 184 8.14 -38.45 -11.82
C LEU A 184 8.95 -39.51 -12.60
N GLN A 185 8.78 -40.79 -12.29
CA GLN A 185 9.47 -41.89 -12.98
C GLN A 185 9.13 -41.94 -14.48
N LYS A 186 7.89 -41.57 -14.85
CA LYS A 186 7.51 -41.43 -16.26
C LYS A 186 8.32 -40.35 -16.98
N LEU A 187 8.53 -39.21 -16.34
CA LEU A 187 9.37 -38.14 -16.87
C LEU A 187 10.83 -38.59 -16.98
N GLU A 188 11.34 -39.31 -15.99
CA GLU A 188 12.71 -39.88 -16.02
C GLU A 188 12.86 -40.94 -17.13
N ALA A 189 11.79 -41.68 -17.43
CA ALA A 189 11.75 -42.67 -18.51
C ALA A 189 11.60 -42.04 -19.92
N GLY A 190 11.56 -40.70 -20.02
CA GLY A 190 11.57 -39.98 -21.29
C GLY A 190 10.21 -39.45 -21.75
N GLU A 191 9.16 -39.50 -20.94
CA GLU A 191 7.92 -38.77 -21.27
C GLU A 191 8.19 -37.25 -21.35
N PRO A 192 7.68 -36.56 -22.39
CA PRO A 192 7.94 -35.14 -22.57
C PRO A 192 7.26 -34.31 -21.48
N ARG A 193 7.97 -33.31 -20.97
CA ARG A 193 7.40 -32.31 -20.05
C ARG A 193 6.46 -31.39 -20.81
N THR A 194 5.30 -31.12 -20.22
CA THR A 194 4.32 -30.16 -20.72
C THR A 194 4.00 -29.11 -19.66
N GLU A 195 3.25 -28.07 -20.04
CA GLU A 195 2.76 -27.06 -19.09
C GLU A 195 1.93 -27.67 -17.97
N THR A 196 1.16 -28.73 -18.26
CA THR A 196 0.29 -29.41 -17.28
C THR A 196 0.95 -30.60 -16.62
N PHE A 197 2.02 -31.16 -17.20
CA PHE A 197 2.71 -32.34 -16.71
C PHE A 197 4.22 -32.11 -16.61
N ASN A 198 4.67 -31.67 -15.44
CA ASN A 198 6.06 -31.43 -15.11
C ASN A 198 6.30 -31.62 -13.60
N PRO A 199 7.56 -31.66 -13.13
CA PRO A 199 7.86 -31.91 -11.71
C PRO A 199 7.20 -30.91 -10.75
N GLN A 200 7.05 -29.64 -11.16
CA GLN A 200 6.43 -28.59 -10.35
C GLN A 200 4.92 -28.81 -10.21
N THR A 201 4.22 -29.14 -11.31
CA THR A 201 2.78 -29.44 -11.25
C THR A 201 2.50 -30.73 -10.49
N ILE A 202 3.35 -31.74 -10.61
CA ILE A 202 3.26 -32.99 -9.82
C ILE A 202 3.42 -32.70 -8.32
N LEU A 203 4.45 -31.95 -7.92
CA LEU A 203 4.67 -31.57 -6.52
C LEU A 203 3.53 -30.72 -5.97
N HIS A 204 3.05 -29.76 -6.77
CA HIS A 204 1.91 -28.91 -6.40
C HIS A 204 0.65 -29.75 -6.18
N ALA A 205 0.30 -30.63 -7.13
CA ALA A 205 -0.87 -31.49 -7.03
C ALA A 205 -0.79 -32.40 -5.80
N MET A 206 0.37 -33.02 -5.55
CA MET A 206 0.59 -33.86 -4.37
C MET A 206 0.33 -33.09 -3.07
N LYS A 207 0.97 -31.92 -2.89
CA LYS A 207 0.80 -31.09 -1.69
C LYS A 207 -0.64 -30.59 -1.52
N SER A 208 -1.26 -30.15 -2.61
CA SER A 208 -2.64 -29.66 -2.62
C SER A 208 -3.63 -30.76 -2.24
N ASP A 209 -3.50 -31.97 -2.79
CA ASP A 209 -4.35 -33.11 -2.46
C ASP A 209 -4.16 -33.58 -1.02
N MET A 210 -2.91 -33.67 -0.56
CA MET A 210 -2.58 -34.00 0.83
C MET A 210 -3.23 -33.03 1.81
N MET A 211 -3.18 -31.72 1.53
CA MET A 211 -3.83 -30.70 2.36
C MET A 211 -5.36 -30.77 2.30
N LYS A 212 -5.96 -31.09 1.15
CA LYS A 212 -7.41 -31.31 1.03
C LYS A 212 -7.87 -32.49 1.89
N ASP A 213 -7.16 -33.62 1.82
CA ASP A 213 -7.45 -34.80 2.63
C ASP A 213 -7.27 -34.52 4.13
N ALA A 214 -6.24 -33.75 4.50
CA ALA A 214 -6.01 -33.35 5.88
C ALA A 214 -7.15 -32.49 6.43
N ARG A 215 -7.60 -31.47 5.69
CA ARG A 215 -8.75 -30.63 6.07
C ARG A 215 -10.04 -31.42 6.18
N LYS A 216 -10.28 -32.37 5.27
CA LYS A 216 -11.43 -33.27 5.36
C LYS A 216 -11.36 -34.08 6.66
N ARG A 217 -10.19 -34.62 6.99
CA ARG A 217 -10.03 -35.43 8.20
C ARG A 217 -10.13 -34.62 9.48
N GLU A 218 -9.59 -33.41 9.49
CA GLU A 218 -9.72 -32.45 10.59
C GLU A 218 -11.19 -32.22 10.93
N LYS A 219 -12.02 -31.88 9.94
CA LYS A 219 -13.46 -31.67 10.10
C LYS A 219 -14.19 -32.89 10.68
N GLU A 220 -13.75 -34.10 10.34
CA GLU A 220 -14.35 -35.34 10.85
C GLU A 220 -13.88 -35.72 12.27
N THR A 221 -12.69 -35.30 12.68
CA THR A 221 -12.02 -35.77 13.91
C THR A 221 -12.08 -34.77 15.04
N VAL A 222 -11.98 -33.46 14.77
CA VAL A 222 -12.03 -32.39 15.79
C VAL A 222 -13.32 -32.46 16.62
N PRO A 223 -14.53 -32.59 16.03
CA PRO A 223 -15.75 -32.69 16.83
C PRO A 223 -15.77 -33.90 17.78
N LYS A 224 -15.18 -35.03 17.35
CA LYS A 224 -15.10 -36.25 18.16
C LYS A 224 -14.08 -36.16 19.30
N LEU A 225 -13.05 -35.34 19.12
CA LEU A 225 -12.06 -35.06 20.16
C LEU A 225 -12.65 -34.11 21.21
N LEU A 226 -13.36 -33.07 20.77
CA LEU A 226 -14.05 -32.13 21.67
C LEU A 226 -15.15 -32.82 22.49
N ALA A 227 -15.89 -33.76 21.92
CA ALA A 227 -16.93 -34.52 22.64
C ALA A 227 -16.39 -35.53 23.67
N LYS A 228 -15.06 -35.73 23.75
CA LYS A 228 -14.41 -36.62 24.73
C LYS A 228 -13.73 -35.86 25.88
N ILE A 229 -13.78 -34.52 25.82
CA ILE A 229 -13.37 -33.60 26.88
C ILE A 229 -14.64 -33.25 27.66
#